data_AF-A0A7V3CVK3-F1
#
_entry.id   AF-A0A7V3CVK3-F1
#
_cell.length_a   1.000
_cell.length_b   1.000
_cell.length_c   1.000
_cell.angle_alpha   90.00
_cell.angle_beta   90.00
_cell.angle_gamma   90.00
#
_symmetry.space_group_name_H-M   'P 1'
#
loop_
_entity.id
_entity.type
_entity.pdbx_description
1 polymer ?
#
loop_
_entity_poly.entity_id
_entity_poly.type
_entity_poly.pdbx_seq_one_letter_code
_entity_poly.pdbx_strand_id
1 'polypeptide(L)' 'ITKDEAFEFTRRAAKEEGLLVGISSGASLAAINKKLFEIPDGKRILTFNYDTGERYISIEDLF' A
#
# COMPACT_ATOMS: atom_id res chain seq x y z
N ILE A 1 2.18 -4.82 -10.49
CA ILE A 1 1.71 -3.59 -9.81
C ILE A 1 2.43 -2.43 -10.46
N THR A 2 1.69 -1.46 -10.98
CA THR A 2 2.26 -0.27 -11.61
C THR A 2 2.66 0.77 -10.56
N LYS A 3 3.42 1.80 -10.95
CA LYS A 3 3.76 2.94 -10.08
C LYS A 3 2.48 3.59 -9.52
N ASP A 4 1.52 3.89 -10.40
CA ASP A 4 0.29 4.59 -10.02
C ASP A 4 -0.55 3.78 -9.02
N GLU A 5 -0.61 2.46 -9.19
CA GLU A 5 -1.28 1.56 -8.24
C GLU A 5 -0.59 1.55 -6.87
N ALA A 6 0.74 1.53 -6.84
CA ALA A 6 1.49 1.57 -5.60
C ALA A 6 1.31 2.92 -4.89
N PHE A 7 1.35 4.02 -5.64
CA PHE A 7 1.17 5.38 -5.13
C PHE A 7 -0.24 5.56 -4.56
N GLU A 8 -1.25 5.08 -5.28
CA GLU A 8 -2.64 5.15 -4.83
C GLU A 8 -2.84 4.43 -3.50
N PHE A 9 -2.36 3.19 -3.38
CA PHE A 9 -2.49 2.46 -2.12
C PHE A 9 -1.61 3.02 -1.00
N THR A 10 -0.50 3.68 -1.32
CA THR A 10 0.30 4.41 -0.33
C THR A 10 -0.49 5.59 0.25
N ARG A 11 -1.14 6.39 -0.60
CA ARG A 11 -2.02 7.50 -0.16
C ARG A 11 -3.22 7.02 0.64
N ARG A 12 -3.87 5.96 0.18
CA ARG A 12 -5.02 5.37 0.88
C ARG A 12 -4.61 4.86 2.27
N ALA A 13 -3.46 4.19 2.40
CA ALA A 13 -2.97 3.77 3.71
C ALA A 13 -2.79 4.96 4.69
N ALA A 14 -2.24 6.08 4.22
CA ALA A 14 -2.09 7.28 5.06
C ALA A 14 -3.44 7.93 5.40
N LYS A 15 -4.35 8.04 4.42
CA LYS A 15 -5.63 8.76 4.55
C LYS A 15 -6.72 7.97 5.27
N GLU A 16 -6.83 6.67 5.00
CA GLU A 16 -7.90 5.80 5.50
C GLU A 16 -7.50 5.13 6.82
N GLU A 17 -6.22 4.75 6.98
CA GLU A 17 -5.74 3.94 8.12
C GLU A 17 -4.75 4.69 9.02
N GLY A 18 -4.36 5.92 8.67
CA GLY A 18 -3.34 6.68 9.42
C GLY A 18 -1.94 6.05 9.36
N LEU A 19 -1.67 5.20 8.35
CA LEU A 19 -0.42 4.50 8.17
C LEU A 19 0.46 5.21 7.14
N LEU A 20 1.41 6.00 7.62
CA LEU A 20 2.40 6.68 6.77
C LEU A 20 3.51 5.71 6.36
N VAL A 21 3.27 4.93 5.30
CA VAL A 21 4.15 3.84 4.80
C VAL A 21 4.87 4.24 3.51
N GLY A 22 5.92 3.50 3.13
CA GLY A 22 6.58 3.73 1.83
C GLY A 22 5.91 3.08 0.62
N ILE A 23 6.44 3.39 -0.56
CA ILE A 23 5.91 3.00 -1.87
C ILE A 23 5.79 1.47 -2.01
N SER A 24 6.79 0.72 -1.54
CA SER A 24 6.77 -0.75 -1.60
C SER A 24 5.66 -1.37 -0.76
N SER A 25 5.32 -0.75 0.38
CA SER A 25 4.20 -1.18 1.21
C SER A 25 2.86 -0.93 0.50
N GLY A 26 2.71 0.25 -0.14
CA GLY A 26 1.57 0.52 -1.00
C GLY A 26 1.46 -0.46 -2.18
N ALA A 27 2.59 -0.84 -2.80
CA ALA A 27 2.59 -1.84 -3.87
C ALA A 27 2.09 -3.22 -3.39
N SER A 28 2.49 -3.64 -2.19
CA SER A 28 1.99 -4.87 -1.58
C SER A 28 0.49 -4.81 -1.30
N LEU A 29 -0.02 -3.69 -0.79
CA LEU A 29 -1.45 -3.48 -0.58
C LEU A 29 -2.24 -3.51 -1.90
N ALA A 30 -1.72 -2.88 -2.95
CA ALA A 30 -2.32 -2.93 -4.28
C ALA A 30 -2.37 -4.35 -4.84
N ALA A 31 -1.31 -5.14 -4.64
CA ALA A 31 -1.27 -6.55 -5.06
C ALA A 31 -2.30 -7.39 -4.32
N ILE A 32 -2.40 -7.21 -3.01
CA ILE A 32 -3.39 -7.89 -2.17
C ILE A 32 -4.79 -7.55 -2.65
N ASN A 33 -5.09 -6.26 -2.86
CA ASN A 33 -6.40 -5.82 -3.32
C ASN A 33 -6.83 -6.49 -4.64
N LYS A 34 -5.90 -6.67 -5.58
CA LYS A 34 -6.17 -7.40 -6.84
C LYS A 34 -6.45 -8.88 -6.63
N LYS A 35 -5.81 -9.48 -5.62
CA LYS A 35 -5.92 -10.91 -5.30
C LYS A 35 -7.06 -11.24 -4.34
N LEU A 36 -7.69 -10.24 -3.70
CA LEU A 36 -8.76 -10.45 -2.71
C LEU A 36 -9.87 -11.37 -3.24
N PHE A 37 -10.29 -11.22 -4.50
CA PHE A 37 -11.36 -12.02 -5.09
C PHE A 37 -10.98 -13.50 -5.31
N GLU A 38 -9.70 -13.84 -5.27
CA GLU A 38 -9.20 -15.22 -5.37
C GLU A 38 -9.07 -15.88 -3.98
N ILE A 39 -9.20 -15.12 -2.89
CA ILE A 39 -8.99 -15.59 -1.52
C ILE A 39 -10.36 -15.91 -0.90
N PRO A 40 -10.58 -17.14 -0.40
CA PRO A 40 -11.83 -17.48 0.27
C PRO A 40 -12.11 -16.61 1.50
N ASP A 41 -13.39 -16.42 1.80
CA ASP A 41 -13.83 -15.68 2.99
C ASP A 41 -13.30 -16.30 4.29
N GLY A 42 -13.12 -15.44 5.30
CA GLY A 42 -12.64 -15.84 6.64
C GLY A 42 -11.13 -16.14 6.72
N LYS A 43 -10.37 -15.95 5.64
CA LYS A 43 -8.90 -16.04 5.67
C LYS A 43 -8.27 -14.75 6.21
N ARG A 44 -7.10 -14.89 6.83
CA ARG A 44 -6.29 -13.77 7.30
C ARG A 44 -5.12 -13.56 6.35
N ILE A 45 -4.95 -12.33 5.88
CA ILE A 45 -3.86 -11.93 4.99
C ILE A 45 -2.81 -11.21 5.84
N LEU A 46 -1.55 -11.62 5.71
CA LEU A 46 -0.40 -10.96 6.32
C LEU A 46 0.48 -10.39 5.20
N THR A 47 0.95 -9.15 5.39
CA THR A 47 1.89 -8.49 4.48
C THR A 47 2.94 -7.71 5.25
N PHE A 48 3.93 -7.21 4.53
CA PHE A 48 5.03 -6.45 5.10
C PHE A 48 4.82 -4.95 4.93
N ASN A 49 5.14 -4.21 6.00
CA ASN A 49 5.53 -2.81 5.89
C ASN A 49 7.06 -2.75 5.78
N TYR A 50 7.59 -2.29 4.65
CA TYR A 50 9.04 -2.33 4.39
C TYR A 50 9.77 -1.16 5.02
N ASP A 51 9.18 0.03 4.93
CA ASP A 51 9.69 1.28 5.48
C ASP A 51 8.56 2.29 5.69
N THR A 52 8.94 3.45 6.16
CA THR A 52 8.03 4.50 6.61
C THR A 52 7.99 5.67 5.60
N GLY A 53 6.85 6.35 5.53
CA GLY A 53 6.56 7.33 4.48
C GLY A 53 7.37 8.62 4.58
N GLU A 54 7.99 8.95 5.73
CA GLU A 54 8.81 10.16 5.88
C GLU A 54 9.99 10.20 4.92
N ARG A 55 10.48 9.03 4.47
CA ARG A 55 11.56 8.91 3.47
C ARG A 55 11.16 9.44 2.10
N TYR A 56 9.86 9.65 1.86
CA TYR A 56 9.30 9.96 0.56
C TYR A 56 8.58 11.31 0.52
N ILE A 57 8.69 12.15 1.56
CA ILE A 57 8.09 13.50 1.58
C ILE A 57 8.59 14.37 0.42
N SER A 58 9.81 14.14 -0.05
CA SER A 58 10.39 14.86 -1.19
C SER A 58 10.04 14.25 -2.55
N ILE A 59 9.32 13.14 -2.59
CA ILE A 59 8.92 12.50 -3.84
C ILE A 59 7.65 13.17 -4.35
N GLU A 60 7.77 13.77 -5.53
CA GLU A 60 6.66 14.41 -6.22
C GLU A 60 5.51 13.40 -6.46
N ASP A 61 4.29 13.86 -6.21
CA ASP A 61 3.03 13.15 -6.41
C ASP A 61 2.80 11.89 -5.56
N LEU A 62 3.63 11.61 -4.54
CA LEU A 62 3.36 10.46 -3.67
C LEU A 62 2.26 10.74 -2.65
N PHE A 63 2.46 11.73 -1.77
CA PHE A 63 1.53 12.11 -0.70
C PHE A 63 0.81 13.43 -1.00
#